data_AF-A0A3A8YYH2-F1
#
_entry.id   AF-A0A3A8YYH2-F1
#
_cell.length_a   1.000
_cell.length_b   1.000
_cell.length_c   1.000
_cell.angle_alpha   90.00
_cell.angle_beta   90.00
_cell.angle_gamma   90.00
#
_symmetry.space_group_name_H-M   'P 1'
#
loop_
_entity.id
_entity.type
_entity.pdbx_description
1 polymer ?
#
loop_
_entity_poly.entity_id
_entity_poly.type
_entity_poly.pdbx_seq_one_letter_code
_entity_poly.pdbx_strand_id
1 'polypeptide(L)'
;MYNKDEIEDSLEFCRTAKEYYGPFFDEKEDLHRRRKSNSALLDAELSRPHKEKGWRRPTSESTGLRTINNLFVLLICVLLAYVIASAVTHYVAHQTMVEGDSMEPTLSDGDSIIIQKLSYYFRNPERYDVVVFPVTETDQNGNNVNAYYVKRVIALPGETVQIADGKVMINGEELKGDKYCLSKILDSGNAAQPVTLGEDEYFVLGDNRNMSTDSRSDYVGLVHRKDIVGEVFMRIWPFSHWGLIPG
;
A
#
# COMPACT_ATOMS: atom_id res chain seq x y z
N MET A 1 -28.63 80.25 82.01
CA MET A 1 -27.28 79.66 82.04
C MET A 1 -27.45 78.20 81.67
N TYR A 2 -27.09 77.83 80.44
CA TYR A 2 -26.90 76.42 80.08
C TYR A 2 -25.59 75.94 80.71
N ASN A 3 -25.58 74.75 81.30
CA ASN A 3 -24.42 74.21 82.00
C ASN A 3 -23.32 73.85 80.99
N LYS A 4 -22.05 74.02 81.37
CA LYS A 4 -20.89 73.79 80.50
C LYS A 4 -20.83 72.32 80.03
N ASP A 5 -21.33 71.42 80.87
CA ASP A 5 -21.37 69.97 80.62
C ASP A 5 -22.39 69.59 79.52
N GLU A 6 -23.54 70.28 79.41
CA GLU A 6 -24.54 70.02 78.35
C GLU A 6 -24.05 70.42 76.95
N ILE A 7 -23.15 71.39 76.87
CA ILE A 7 -22.56 71.83 75.60
C ILE A 7 -21.50 70.83 75.11
N GLU A 8 -20.72 70.25 76.03
CA GLU A 8 -19.75 69.20 75.69
C GLU A 8 -20.45 67.92 75.22
N ASP A 9 -21.52 67.49 75.89
CA ASP A 9 -22.32 66.33 75.47
C ASP A 9 -22.94 66.52 74.08
N SER A 10 -23.44 67.73 73.77
CA SER A 10 -24.00 68.02 72.44
C SER A 10 -22.92 68.04 71.34
N LEU A 11 -21.70 68.48 71.67
CA LEU A 11 -20.57 68.49 70.73
C LEU A 11 -20.02 67.08 70.51
N GLU A 12 -20.01 66.24 71.54
CA GLU A 12 -19.64 64.83 71.45
C GLU A 12 -20.64 64.05 70.60
N PHE A 13 -21.95 64.26 70.82
CA PHE A 13 -23.01 63.72 69.96
C PHE A 13 -22.82 64.10 68.48
N CYS A 14 -22.45 65.35 68.18
CA CYS A 14 -22.19 65.79 66.80
C CYS A 14 -20.94 65.14 66.18
N ARG A 15 -19.88 64.90 66.97
CA ARG A 15 -18.68 64.20 66.50
C ARG A 15 -18.98 62.73 66.22
N THR A 16 -19.66 62.05 67.15
CA THR A 16 -20.04 60.64 67.00
C THR A 16 -21.01 60.44 65.83
N ALA A 17 -21.98 61.34 65.64
CA ALA A 17 -22.86 61.30 64.48
C ALA A 17 -22.10 61.48 63.16
N LYS A 18 -21.10 62.38 63.11
CA LYS A 18 -20.27 62.57 61.91
C LYS A 18 -19.37 61.37 61.61
N GLU A 19 -18.88 60.68 62.63
CA GLU A 19 -18.05 59.48 62.51
C GLU A 19 -18.89 58.25 62.10
N TYR A 20 -20.11 58.10 62.63
CA TYR A 20 -21.01 56.98 62.34
C TYR A 20 -21.74 57.12 60.99
N TYR A 21 -22.16 58.33 60.61
CA TYR A 21 -22.89 58.58 59.35
C TYR A 21 -22.02 59.15 58.21
N GLY A 22 -20.79 59.61 58.49
CA GLY A 22 -19.86 60.13 57.48
C GLY A 22 -19.62 59.18 56.29
N PRO A 23 -19.34 57.87 56.52
CA PRO A 23 -19.12 56.90 55.45
C PRO A 23 -20.34 56.70 54.54
N PHE A 24 -21.56 56.84 55.08
CA PHE A 24 -22.81 56.67 54.33
C PHE A 24 -23.10 57.86 53.38
N PHE A 25 -22.65 59.07 53.74
CA PHE A 25 -22.77 60.25 52.85
C PHE A 25 -21.69 60.25 51.76
N ASP A 26 -20.48 59.80 52.06
CA ASP A 26 -19.40 59.64 51.06
C ASP A 26 -19.76 58.59 49.99
N GLU A 27 -20.41 57.48 50.39
CA GLU A 27 -20.86 56.44 49.45
C GLU A 27 -21.93 56.96 48.46
N LYS A 28 -22.82 57.86 48.90
CA LYS A 28 -23.82 58.48 48.00
C LYS A 28 -23.19 59.47 47.02
N GLU A 29 -22.19 60.22 47.43
CA GLU A 29 -21.44 61.07 46.49
C GLU A 29 -20.63 60.24 45.49
N ASP A 30 -20.03 59.14 45.94
CA ASP A 30 -19.26 58.25 45.06
C ASP A 30 -20.17 57.51 44.05
N LEU A 31 -21.36 57.09 44.48
CA LEU A 31 -22.39 56.53 43.59
C LEU A 31 -22.89 57.56 42.56
N HIS A 32 -23.07 58.83 42.94
CA HIS A 32 -23.44 59.89 42.01
C HIS A 32 -22.31 60.23 41.02
N ARG A 33 -21.05 60.24 41.46
CA ARG A 33 -19.87 60.40 40.58
C ARG A 33 -19.74 59.23 39.61
N ARG A 34 -19.87 57.99 40.07
CA ARG A 34 -19.85 56.78 39.23
C ARG A 34 -20.99 56.75 38.22
N ARG A 35 -22.19 57.22 38.59
CA ARG A 35 -23.35 57.29 37.67
C ARG A 35 -23.16 58.33 36.56
N LYS A 36 -22.57 59.49 36.86
CA LYS A 36 -22.17 60.49 35.85
C LYS A 36 -21.01 60.04 34.97
N SER A 37 -20.01 59.37 35.55
CA SER A 37 -18.90 58.78 34.79
C SER A 37 -19.39 57.69 33.85
N ASN A 38 -20.26 56.80 34.33
CA ASN A 38 -20.83 55.74 33.50
C ASN A 38 -21.78 56.28 32.44
N SER A 39 -22.58 57.33 32.70
CA SER A 39 -23.40 57.93 31.65
C SER A 39 -22.53 58.60 30.57
N ALA A 40 -21.47 59.32 30.97
CA ALA A 40 -20.53 59.90 30.02
C ALA A 40 -19.77 58.86 29.21
N LEU A 41 -19.41 57.71 29.81
CA LEU A 41 -18.80 56.59 29.10
C LEU A 41 -19.81 55.90 28.16
N LEU A 42 -21.07 55.78 28.55
CA LEU A 42 -22.12 55.16 27.74
C LEU A 42 -22.52 56.07 26.57
N ASP A 43 -22.60 57.38 26.79
CA ASP A 43 -22.79 58.39 25.75
C ASP A 43 -21.58 58.44 24.81
N ALA A 44 -20.36 58.32 25.33
CA ALA A 44 -19.15 58.22 24.50
C ALA A 44 -19.10 56.92 23.67
N GLU A 45 -19.58 55.79 24.21
CA GLU A 45 -19.66 54.51 23.50
C GLU A 45 -20.79 54.52 22.44
N LEU A 46 -21.91 55.19 22.73
CA LEU A 46 -23.04 55.40 21.79
C LEU A 46 -22.74 56.44 20.72
N SER A 47 -21.90 57.44 21.02
CA SER A 47 -21.47 58.49 20.07
C SER A 47 -20.27 58.06 19.22
N ARG A 48 -19.62 56.93 19.55
CA ARG A 48 -18.66 56.33 18.62
C ARG A 48 -19.41 56.04 17.34
N PRO A 49 -18.95 56.51 16.18
CA PRO A 49 -19.54 56.09 14.93
C PRO A 49 -19.41 54.58 14.92
N HIS A 50 -20.54 53.88 15.05
CA HIS A 50 -20.60 52.46 14.81
C HIS A 50 -20.17 52.37 13.35
N LYS A 51 -18.90 52.02 13.12
CA LYS A 51 -18.47 51.59 11.80
C LYS A 51 -19.37 50.41 11.56
N GLU A 52 -20.47 50.63 10.84
CA GLU A 52 -21.07 49.57 10.08
C GLU A 52 -19.86 48.96 9.38
N LYS A 53 -19.49 47.75 9.81
CA LYS A 53 -18.75 46.86 8.94
C LYS A 53 -19.76 46.61 7.84
N GLY A 54 -19.86 47.58 6.91
CA GLY A 54 -20.69 47.48 5.74
C GLY A 54 -20.36 46.12 5.20
N TRP A 55 -21.39 45.29 5.03
CA TRP A 55 -21.27 43.93 4.56
C TRP A 55 -20.33 43.98 3.36
N ARG A 56 -19.04 43.69 3.60
CA ARG A 56 -18.09 43.52 2.52
C ARG A 56 -18.61 42.23 1.94
N ARG A 57 -19.33 42.35 0.80
CA ARG A 57 -19.64 41.19 -0.03
C ARG A 57 -18.35 40.39 -0.03
N PRO A 58 -18.36 39.09 0.35
CA PRO A 58 -17.15 38.29 0.26
C PRO A 58 -16.59 38.60 -1.11
N THR A 59 -15.39 39.20 -1.14
CA THR A 59 -14.81 39.63 -2.41
C THR A 59 -14.88 38.39 -3.27
N SER A 60 -15.50 38.54 -4.43
CA SER A 60 -15.58 37.51 -5.45
C SER A 60 -14.17 37.31 -6.02
N GLU A 61 -13.21 36.98 -5.14
CA GLU A 61 -11.93 36.42 -5.49
C GLU A 61 -12.20 34.98 -5.91
N SER A 62 -12.65 34.91 -7.16
CA SER A 62 -12.42 33.83 -8.09
C SER A 62 -12.82 32.44 -7.57
N THR A 63 -14.12 32.23 -7.38
CA THR A 63 -14.72 30.89 -7.46
C THR A 63 -14.18 30.15 -8.71
N GLY A 64 -13.97 30.89 -9.81
CA GLY A 64 -13.28 30.43 -11.02
C GLY A 64 -11.85 29.91 -10.81
N LEU A 65 -10.93 30.65 -10.15
CA LEU A 65 -9.55 30.16 -9.92
C LEU A 65 -9.53 28.97 -8.96
N ARG A 66 -10.40 28.93 -7.94
CA ARG A 66 -10.48 27.78 -7.03
C ARG A 66 -10.99 26.54 -7.77
N THR A 67 -11.97 26.69 -8.67
CA THR A 67 -12.44 25.61 -9.54
C THR A 67 -11.36 25.17 -10.54
N ILE A 68 -10.61 26.12 -11.14
CA ILE A 68 -9.50 25.82 -12.07
C ILE A 68 -8.36 25.08 -11.34
N ASN A 69 -7.98 25.53 -10.14
CA ASN A 69 -6.95 24.86 -9.34
C ASN A 69 -7.40 23.45 -8.92
N ASN A 70 -8.66 23.28 -8.51
CA ASN A 70 -9.20 21.97 -8.18
C ASN A 70 -9.26 21.03 -9.41
N LEU A 71 -9.62 21.57 -10.58
CA LEU A 71 -9.61 20.82 -11.85
C LEU A 71 -8.18 20.43 -12.26
N PHE A 72 -7.21 21.33 -12.05
CA PHE A 72 -5.80 21.07 -12.32
C PHE A 72 -5.24 20.00 -11.38
N VAL A 73 -5.54 20.06 -10.08
CA VAL A 73 -5.17 19.03 -9.10
C VAL A 73 -5.82 17.69 -9.47
N LEU A 74 -7.11 17.68 -9.81
CA LEU A 74 -7.81 16.47 -10.25
C LEU A 74 -7.16 15.87 -11.50
N LEU A 75 -6.81 16.71 -12.48
CA LEU A 75 -6.14 16.28 -13.71
C LEU A 75 -4.76 15.67 -13.41
N ILE A 76 -3.98 16.27 -12.51
CA ILE A 76 -2.70 15.69 -12.06
C ILE A 76 -2.94 14.36 -11.35
N CYS A 77 -3.92 14.26 -10.46
CA CYS A 77 -4.23 13.00 -9.77
C CYS A 77 -4.63 11.89 -10.74
N VAL A 78 -5.47 12.20 -11.75
CA VAL A 78 -5.88 11.24 -12.79
C VAL A 78 -4.68 10.84 -13.64
N LEU A 79 -3.83 11.79 -14.05
CA LEU A 79 -2.64 11.50 -14.83
C LEU A 79 -1.63 10.66 -14.04
N LEU A 80 -1.42 10.97 -12.76
CA LEU A 80 -0.56 10.20 -11.87
C LEU A 80 -1.10 8.78 -11.68
N ALA A 81 -2.40 8.63 -11.43
CA ALA A 81 -3.04 7.32 -11.31
C ALA A 81 -2.92 6.50 -12.61
N TYR A 82 -3.11 7.14 -13.77
CA TYR A 82 -2.92 6.50 -15.07
C TYR A 82 -1.47 6.04 -15.30
N VAL A 83 -0.48 6.90 -14.99
CA VAL A 83 0.94 6.56 -15.12
C VAL A 83 1.31 5.40 -14.19
N ILE A 84 0.84 5.42 -12.94
CA ILE A 84 1.06 4.33 -11.98
C ILE A 84 0.41 3.04 -12.48
N ALA A 85 -0.86 3.09 -12.91
CA ALA A 85 -1.57 1.92 -13.42
C ALA A 85 -0.86 1.34 -14.66
N SER A 86 -0.46 2.19 -15.61
CA SER A 86 0.28 1.80 -16.80
C SER A 86 1.65 1.20 -16.46
N ALA A 87 2.38 1.79 -15.50
CA ALA A 87 3.65 1.23 -15.06
C ALA A 87 3.48 -0.16 -14.41
N VAL A 88 2.43 -0.34 -13.59
CA VAL A 88 2.13 -1.63 -12.97
C VAL A 88 1.76 -2.68 -14.03
N THR A 89 0.86 -2.36 -14.96
CA THR A 89 0.43 -3.33 -15.99
C THR A 89 1.51 -3.62 -17.04
N HIS A 90 2.41 -2.67 -17.30
CA HIS A 90 3.47 -2.88 -18.28
C HIS A 90 4.69 -3.60 -17.69
N TYR A 91 5.09 -3.27 -16.46
CA TYR A 91 6.36 -3.75 -15.89
C TYR A 91 6.21 -4.79 -14.79
N VAL A 92 5.09 -4.83 -14.06
CA VAL A 92 4.97 -5.66 -12.85
C VAL A 92 4.23 -6.97 -13.13
N ALA A 93 3.10 -6.90 -13.82
CA ALA A 93 2.20 -8.04 -14.02
C ALA A 93 1.88 -8.23 -15.51
N HIS A 94 2.23 -9.38 -16.07
CA HIS A 94 1.90 -9.74 -17.45
C HIS A 94 0.83 -10.83 -17.47
N GLN A 95 -0.27 -10.60 -18.17
CA GLN A 95 -1.31 -11.60 -18.38
C GLN A 95 -1.02 -12.40 -19.65
N THR A 96 -1.06 -13.73 -19.56
CA THR A 96 -0.98 -14.62 -20.72
C THR A 96 -1.95 -15.80 -20.59
N MET A 97 -2.10 -16.57 -21.65
CA MET A 97 -2.81 -17.83 -21.66
C MET A 97 -1.79 -18.98 -21.60
N VAL A 98 -2.13 -20.05 -20.89
CA VAL A 98 -1.36 -21.29 -20.85
C VAL A 98 -1.67 -22.10 -22.11
N GLU A 99 -0.62 -22.65 -22.73
CA GLU A 99 -0.72 -23.55 -23.87
C GLU A 99 -0.10 -24.89 -23.49
N GLY A 100 -0.88 -25.97 -23.62
CA GLY A 100 -0.50 -27.35 -23.36
C GLY A 100 -0.67 -27.84 -21.92
N ASP A 101 -0.44 -29.15 -21.72
CA ASP A 101 -0.88 -29.88 -20.52
C ASP A 101 0.23 -30.15 -19.50
N SER A 102 1.42 -29.59 -19.72
CA SER A 102 2.62 -29.93 -18.93
C SER A 102 2.54 -29.57 -17.45
N MET A 103 1.66 -28.64 -17.10
CA MET A 103 1.45 -28.16 -15.73
C MET A 103 0.15 -28.70 -15.11
N GLU A 104 -0.52 -29.65 -15.76
CA GLU A 104 -1.71 -30.25 -15.17
C GLU A 104 -1.38 -31.04 -13.90
N PRO A 105 -2.27 -31.04 -12.89
CA PRO A 105 -3.56 -30.35 -12.85
C PRO A 105 -3.49 -28.92 -12.27
N THR A 106 -2.29 -28.39 -12.00
CA THR A 106 -2.13 -27.05 -11.42
C THR A 106 -2.61 -25.97 -12.38
N LEU A 107 -2.18 -26.06 -13.64
CA LEU A 107 -2.59 -25.20 -14.74
C LEU A 107 -3.01 -26.06 -15.92
N SER A 108 -4.18 -25.78 -16.48
CA SER A 108 -4.71 -26.47 -17.67
C SER A 108 -4.57 -25.60 -18.91
N ASP A 109 -4.59 -26.24 -20.07
CA ASP A 109 -4.64 -25.55 -21.37
C ASP A 109 -5.79 -24.52 -21.41
N GLY A 110 -5.48 -23.31 -21.89
CA GLY A 110 -6.43 -22.20 -21.95
C GLY A 110 -6.61 -21.40 -20.65
N ASP A 111 -5.95 -21.77 -19.54
CA ASP A 111 -5.96 -20.97 -18.32
C ASP A 111 -5.34 -19.59 -18.58
N SER A 112 -6.01 -18.52 -18.15
CA SER A 112 -5.41 -17.18 -18.16
C SER A 112 -4.74 -16.91 -16.83
N ILE A 113 -3.44 -16.64 -16.88
CA ILE A 113 -2.55 -16.50 -15.73
C ILE A 113 -1.89 -15.13 -15.70
N ILE A 114 -1.50 -14.70 -14.50
CA ILE A 114 -0.70 -13.50 -14.29
C ILE A 114 0.70 -13.89 -13.83
N ILE A 115 1.69 -13.36 -14.55
CA ILE A 115 3.10 -13.49 -14.26
C ILE A 115 3.57 -12.23 -13.54
N GLN A 116 4.08 -12.36 -12.31
CA GLN A 116 4.74 -11.27 -11.59
C GLN A 116 6.25 -11.30 -11.82
N LYS A 117 6.82 -10.16 -12.20
CA LYS A 117 8.28 -10.04 -12.40
C LYS A 117 9.00 -9.45 -11.18
N LEU A 118 8.26 -8.68 -10.38
CA LEU A 118 8.84 -7.83 -9.34
C LEU A 118 9.46 -8.60 -8.17
N SER A 119 8.87 -9.74 -7.78
CA SER A 119 9.37 -10.56 -6.67
C SER A 119 10.84 -10.94 -6.89
N TYR A 120 11.16 -11.36 -8.11
CA TYR A 120 12.51 -11.78 -8.51
C TYR A 120 13.51 -10.62 -8.68
N TYR A 121 13.17 -9.38 -8.36
CA TYR A 121 14.20 -8.35 -8.14
C TYR A 121 14.71 -8.33 -6.70
N PHE A 122 13.95 -8.87 -5.75
CA PHE A 122 14.23 -8.79 -4.31
C PHE A 122 14.51 -10.15 -3.67
N ARG A 123 14.06 -11.24 -4.30
CA ARG A 123 14.34 -12.62 -3.87
C ARG A 123 14.78 -13.50 -5.04
N ASN A 124 15.36 -14.65 -4.72
CA ASN A 124 15.56 -15.71 -5.70
C ASN A 124 14.31 -16.60 -5.80
N PRO A 125 14.12 -17.29 -6.94
CA PRO A 125 13.15 -18.37 -7.05
C PRO A 125 13.35 -19.40 -5.95
N GLU A 126 12.26 -19.80 -5.32
CA GLU A 126 12.26 -20.80 -4.26
C GLU A 126 11.77 -22.14 -4.79
N ARG A 127 12.03 -23.22 -4.06
CA ARG A 127 11.57 -24.53 -4.47
C ARG A 127 10.05 -24.49 -4.54
N TYR A 128 9.54 -25.08 -5.60
CA TYR A 128 8.14 -25.15 -5.98
C TYR A 128 7.52 -23.86 -6.53
N ASP A 129 8.27 -22.76 -6.68
CA ASP A 129 7.79 -21.63 -7.48
C ASP A 129 7.46 -22.10 -8.90
N VAL A 130 6.34 -21.61 -9.45
CA VAL A 130 6.00 -21.80 -10.87
C VAL A 130 6.58 -20.64 -11.66
N VAL A 131 7.58 -20.92 -12.49
CA VAL A 131 8.39 -19.92 -13.18
C VAL A 131 8.13 -19.93 -14.68
N VAL A 132 8.34 -18.76 -15.30
CA VAL A 132 8.32 -18.58 -16.75
C VAL A 132 9.71 -18.23 -17.25
N PHE A 133 10.19 -18.92 -18.28
CA PHE A 133 11.50 -18.67 -18.90
C PHE A 133 11.45 -18.97 -20.41
N PRO A 134 12.31 -18.33 -21.23
CA PRO A 134 12.35 -18.57 -22.66
C PRO A 134 13.11 -19.87 -22.97
N VAL A 135 12.66 -20.58 -24.00
CA VAL A 135 13.34 -21.71 -24.64
C VAL A 135 13.45 -21.39 -26.12
N THR A 136 14.63 -21.60 -26.70
CA THR A 136 14.86 -21.38 -28.13
C THR A 136 14.39 -22.60 -28.93
N GLU A 137 13.37 -22.42 -29.74
CA GLU A 137 12.84 -23.42 -30.66
C GLU A 137 13.24 -23.13 -32.09
N THR A 138 13.28 -24.17 -32.93
CA THR A 138 13.48 -24.00 -34.38
C THR A 138 12.13 -24.09 -35.07
N ASP A 139 11.72 -23.03 -35.76
CA ASP A 139 10.49 -23.02 -36.53
C ASP A 139 10.58 -23.96 -37.77
N GLN A 140 9.44 -24.17 -38.43
CA GLN A 140 9.34 -24.97 -39.66
C GLN A 140 10.23 -24.47 -40.82
N ASN A 141 10.72 -23.23 -40.73
CA ASN A 141 11.57 -22.59 -41.72
C ASN A 141 13.06 -22.63 -41.32
N GLY A 142 13.40 -23.25 -40.18
CA GLY A 142 14.78 -23.35 -39.67
C GLY A 142 15.25 -22.12 -38.89
N ASN A 143 14.37 -21.17 -38.56
CA ASN A 143 14.73 -20.00 -37.76
C ASN A 143 14.58 -20.29 -36.27
N ASN A 144 15.47 -19.72 -35.47
CA ASN A 144 15.35 -19.75 -34.02
C ASN A 144 14.29 -18.76 -33.54
N VAL A 145 13.29 -19.25 -32.82
CA VAL A 145 12.22 -18.48 -32.17
C VAL A 145 12.25 -18.74 -30.67
N ASN A 146 11.90 -17.74 -29.87
CA ASN A 146 11.80 -17.94 -28.42
C ASN A 146 10.35 -18.27 -28.05
N ALA A 147 10.13 -19.47 -27.51
CA ALA A 147 8.89 -19.84 -26.82
C ALA A 147 9.04 -19.62 -25.32
N TYR A 148 7.95 -19.35 -24.60
CA TYR A 148 7.99 -19.19 -23.14
C TYR A 148 7.37 -20.41 -22.47
N TYR A 149 8.15 -21.05 -21.60
CA TYR A 149 7.75 -22.26 -20.91
C TYR A 149 7.38 -21.93 -19.46
N VAL A 150 6.31 -22.55 -18.97
CA VAL A 150 5.90 -22.51 -17.56
C VAL A 150 6.24 -23.84 -16.92
N LYS A 151 7.06 -23.84 -15.86
CA LYS A 151 7.46 -25.06 -15.13
C LYS A 151 7.63 -24.76 -13.64
N ARG A 152 7.65 -25.81 -12.82
CA ARG A 152 7.89 -25.70 -11.38
C ARG A 152 9.36 -25.91 -11.04
N VAL A 153 9.91 -25.05 -10.18
CA VAL A 153 11.27 -25.21 -9.65
C VAL A 153 11.33 -26.43 -8.72
N ILE A 154 12.20 -27.37 -9.02
CA ILE A 154 12.35 -28.61 -8.25
C ILE A 154 13.68 -28.70 -7.54
N ALA A 155 14.79 -28.28 -8.15
CA ALA A 155 16.09 -28.20 -7.50
C ALA A 155 16.66 -26.77 -7.59
N LEU A 156 17.36 -26.37 -6.53
CA LEU A 156 17.89 -25.03 -6.33
C LEU A 156 19.41 -24.98 -6.59
N PRO A 157 19.98 -23.77 -6.73
CA PRO A 157 21.41 -23.60 -6.88
C PRO A 157 22.24 -24.35 -5.83
N GLY A 158 23.31 -25.00 -6.27
CA GLY A 158 24.22 -25.79 -5.43
C GLY A 158 23.69 -27.17 -5.02
N GLU A 159 22.47 -27.56 -5.40
CA GLU A 159 21.94 -28.89 -5.11
C GLU A 159 22.31 -29.91 -6.17
N THR A 160 22.34 -31.19 -5.78
CA THR A 160 22.42 -32.31 -6.70
C THR A 160 21.05 -32.94 -6.88
N VAL A 161 20.51 -32.92 -8.10
CA VAL A 161 19.23 -33.57 -8.44
C VAL A 161 19.48 -34.92 -9.13
N GLN A 162 18.66 -35.91 -8.80
CA GLN A 162 18.59 -37.18 -9.50
C GLN A 162 17.14 -37.67 -9.52
N ILE A 163 16.73 -38.36 -10.57
CA ILE A 163 15.48 -39.09 -10.62
C ILE A 163 15.83 -40.58 -10.64
N ALA A 164 15.44 -41.30 -9.59
CA ALA A 164 15.72 -42.72 -9.41
C ALA A 164 14.44 -43.43 -8.97
N ASP A 165 14.14 -44.60 -9.56
CA ASP A 165 12.93 -45.38 -9.29
C ASP A 165 11.61 -44.57 -9.40
N GLY A 166 11.62 -43.59 -10.29
CA GLY A 166 10.51 -42.68 -10.55
C GLY A 166 10.25 -41.63 -9.46
N LYS A 167 11.25 -41.36 -8.62
CA LYS A 167 11.21 -40.37 -7.53
C LYS A 167 12.31 -39.35 -7.71
N VAL A 168 12.03 -38.11 -7.33
CA VAL A 168 13.03 -37.03 -7.28
C VAL A 168 13.85 -37.18 -6.01
N MET A 169 15.16 -37.12 -6.17
CA MET A 169 16.15 -37.10 -5.10
C MET A 169 16.89 -35.76 -5.15
N ILE A 170 17.06 -35.13 -4.00
CA ILE A 170 17.82 -33.89 -3.83
C ILE A 170 18.93 -34.17 -2.82
N ASN A 171 20.19 -33.95 -3.22
CA ASN A 171 21.38 -34.24 -2.43
C ASN A 171 21.43 -35.69 -1.92
N GLY A 172 20.91 -36.63 -2.71
CA GLY A 172 20.85 -38.06 -2.39
C GLY A 172 19.67 -38.48 -1.50
N GLU A 173 18.84 -37.55 -1.04
CA GLU A 173 17.63 -37.83 -0.26
C GLU A 173 16.37 -37.68 -1.10
N GLU A 174 15.37 -38.55 -0.89
CA GLU A 174 14.07 -38.42 -1.57
C GLU A 174 13.42 -37.08 -1.22
N LEU A 175 12.98 -36.34 -2.24
CA LEU A 175 12.24 -35.08 -2.07
C LEU A 175 10.83 -35.37 -1.52
N LYS A 176 10.75 -35.52 -0.21
CA LYS A 176 9.50 -35.73 0.51
C LYS A 176 8.66 -34.46 0.48
N GLY A 177 7.34 -34.61 0.29
CA GLY A 177 6.40 -33.49 0.32
C GLY A 177 6.14 -32.83 -1.04
N ASP A 178 6.68 -33.38 -2.13
CA ASP A 178 6.30 -32.98 -3.50
C ASP A 178 4.86 -33.44 -3.81
N LYS A 179 3.88 -32.65 -3.34
CA LYS A 179 2.44 -32.86 -3.55
C LYS A 179 2.02 -32.71 -5.01
N TYR A 180 2.89 -32.19 -5.87
CA TYR A 180 2.64 -31.98 -7.30
C TYR A 180 3.02 -33.20 -8.13
N CYS A 181 3.85 -34.10 -7.60
CA CYS A 181 4.17 -35.38 -8.23
C CYS A 181 3.03 -36.39 -8.02
N LEU A 182 2.00 -36.34 -8.87
CA LEU A 182 0.83 -37.22 -8.73
C LEU A 182 1.05 -38.65 -9.21
N SER A 183 2.14 -38.91 -9.93
CA SER A 183 2.50 -40.22 -10.47
C SER A 183 4.00 -40.44 -10.41
N LYS A 184 4.44 -41.71 -10.43
CA LYS A 184 5.85 -42.04 -10.64
C LYS A 184 6.35 -41.46 -11.96
N ILE A 185 7.56 -40.94 -11.93
CA ILE A 185 8.25 -40.43 -13.11
C ILE A 185 8.74 -41.63 -13.94
N LEU A 186 8.31 -41.73 -15.20
CA LEU A 186 8.68 -42.84 -16.08
C LEU A 186 10.00 -42.59 -16.81
N ASP A 187 10.22 -41.34 -17.21
CA ASP A 187 11.45 -40.91 -17.87
C ASP A 187 12.22 -39.94 -16.98
N SER A 188 13.45 -40.33 -16.65
CA SER A 188 14.37 -39.56 -15.81
C SER A 188 15.22 -38.57 -16.64
N GLY A 189 15.34 -38.79 -17.96
CA GLY A 189 16.15 -37.98 -18.87
C GLY A 189 17.52 -37.61 -18.31
N ASN A 190 17.86 -36.33 -18.37
CA ASN A 190 19.12 -35.77 -17.91
C ASN A 190 19.40 -35.98 -16.42
N ALA A 191 18.37 -36.25 -15.61
CA ALA A 191 18.49 -36.56 -14.19
C ALA A 191 18.56 -38.06 -13.89
N ALA A 192 18.70 -38.94 -14.89
CA ALA A 192 18.92 -40.37 -14.66
C ALA A 192 20.21 -40.63 -13.86
N GLN A 193 21.21 -39.76 -14.02
CA GLN A 193 22.39 -39.67 -13.18
C GLN A 193 22.35 -38.39 -12.32
N PRO A 194 23.09 -38.34 -11.19
CA PRO A 194 23.15 -37.14 -10.38
C PRO A 194 23.70 -35.93 -11.16
N VAL A 195 22.93 -34.84 -11.17
CA VAL A 195 23.30 -33.55 -11.79
C VAL A 195 23.47 -32.53 -10.69
N THR A 196 24.67 -31.97 -10.56
CA THR A 196 24.94 -30.89 -9.58
C THR A 196 24.75 -29.55 -10.26
N LEU A 197 23.88 -28.72 -9.69
CA LEU A 197 23.55 -27.39 -10.18
C LEU A 197 24.61 -26.38 -9.74
N GLY A 198 24.96 -25.46 -10.62
CA GLY A 198 25.76 -24.27 -10.33
C GLY A 198 25.04 -23.26 -9.43
N GLU A 199 25.71 -22.13 -9.16
CA GLU A 199 25.22 -21.09 -8.24
C GLU A 199 24.03 -20.27 -8.77
N ASP A 200 23.74 -20.35 -10.07
CA ASP A 200 22.64 -19.65 -10.72
C ASP A 200 21.70 -20.59 -11.50
N GLU A 201 21.85 -21.91 -11.35
CA GLU A 201 21.10 -22.91 -12.10
C GLU A 201 19.93 -23.46 -11.29
N TYR A 202 18.83 -23.74 -11.98
CA TYR A 202 17.61 -24.32 -11.45
C TYR A 202 17.22 -25.53 -12.29
N PHE A 203 16.74 -26.59 -11.64
CA PHE A 203 16.15 -27.74 -12.32
C PHE A 203 14.63 -27.63 -12.20
N VAL A 204 13.93 -27.58 -13.33
CA VAL A 204 12.48 -27.38 -13.37
C VAL A 204 11.78 -28.60 -13.95
N LEU A 205 10.59 -28.92 -13.43
CA LEU A 205 9.71 -29.97 -13.95
C LEU A 205 8.31 -29.44 -14.20
N GLY A 206 7.61 -30.04 -15.16
CA GLY A 206 6.16 -29.89 -15.25
C GLY A 206 5.47 -30.69 -14.14
N ASP A 207 4.32 -30.21 -13.68
CA ASP A 207 3.51 -30.95 -12.70
C ASP A 207 2.95 -32.24 -13.31
N ASN A 208 2.64 -32.22 -14.61
CA ASN A 208 2.34 -33.41 -15.38
C ASN A 208 3.63 -34.13 -15.80
N ARG A 209 4.27 -34.80 -14.83
CA ARG A 209 5.63 -35.37 -14.96
C ARG A 209 5.82 -36.26 -16.18
N ASN A 210 4.81 -37.00 -16.62
CA ASN A 210 4.93 -37.91 -17.76
C ASN A 210 4.50 -37.27 -19.09
N MET A 211 4.06 -36.01 -19.07
CA MET A 211 3.69 -35.23 -20.25
C MET A 211 4.28 -33.81 -20.21
N SER A 212 5.57 -33.72 -19.92
CA SER A 212 6.25 -32.43 -19.82
C SER A 212 7.63 -32.47 -20.48
N THR A 213 7.87 -31.51 -21.38
CA THR A 213 9.21 -31.15 -21.85
C THR A 213 9.80 -30.13 -20.88
N ASP A 214 10.76 -30.56 -20.06
CA ASP A 214 11.36 -29.80 -18.97
C ASP A 214 12.84 -30.14 -18.81
N SER A 215 13.48 -29.81 -17.67
CA SER A 215 14.93 -29.96 -17.48
C SER A 215 15.48 -31.37 -17.66
N ARG A 216 14.61 -32.40 -17.73
CA ARG A 216 15.00 -33.75 -18.12
C ARG A 216 15.40 -33.89 -19.59
N SER A 217 15.00 -32.97 -20.46
CA SER A 217 15.38 -32.96 -21.87
C SER A 217 16.59 -32.06 -22.11
N ASP A 218 17.53 -32.48 -22.96
CA ASP A 218 18.66 -31.64 -23.42
C ASP A 218 18.22 -30.33 -24.07
N TYR A 219 17.00 -30.31 -24.59
CA TYR A 219 16.41 -29.15 -25.22
C TYR A 219 16.11 -28.02 -24.23
N VAL A 220 15.77 -28.35 -22.97
CA VAL A 220 15.49 -27.36 -21.92
C VAL A 220 16.70 -27.25 -20.98
N GLY A 221 17.20 -28.39 -20.50
CA GLY A 221 18.34 -28.45 -19.59
C GLY A 221 18.12 -27.65 -18.30
N LEU A 222 19.22 -27.19 -17.71
CA LEU A 222 19.20 -26.34 -16.52
C LEU A 222 18.81 -24.92 -16.90
N VAL A 223 17.98 -24.29 -16.06
CA VAL A 223 17.49 -22.92 -16.29
C VAL A 223 18.33 -21.97 -15.45
N HIS A 224 18.96 -20.97 -16.08
CA HIS A 224 19.71 -19.97 -15.35
C HIS A 224 18.80 -18.90 -14.75
N ARG A 225 19.22 -18.36 -13.60
CA ARG A 225 18.51 -17.31 -12.85
C ARG A 225 18.11 -16.12 -13.70
N LYS A 226 18.98 -15.70 -14.62
CA LYS A 226 18.81 -14.55 -15.51
C LYS A 226 17.73 -14.77 -16.58
N ASP A 227 17.45 -16.02 -16.92
CA ASP A 227 16.49 -16.40 -17.96
C ASP A 227 15.08 -16.55 -17.38
N ILE A 228 14.96 -16.68 -16.06
CA ILE A 228 13.67 -16.67 -15.36
C ILE A 228 13.06 -15.26 -15.42
N VAL A 229 11.98 -15.14 -16.18
CA VAL A 229 11.24 -13.90 -16.43
C VAL A 229 10.42 -13.46 -15.23
N GLY A 230 9.78 -14.42 -14.56
CA GLY A 230 8.84 -14.14 -13.48
C GLY A 230 8.14 -15.38 -12.95
N GLU A 231 7.32 -15.16 -11.94
CA GLU A 231 6.55 -16.18 -11.23
C GLU A 231 5.08 -16.13 -11.66
N VAL A 232 4.51 -17.30 -11.96
CA VAL A 232 3.07 -17.46 -12.15
C VAL A 232 2.43 -17.57 -10.77
N PHE A 233 1.87 -16.48 -10.26
CA PHE A 233 1.32 -16.44 -8.91
C PHE A 233 -0.21 -16.55 -8.87
N MET A 234 -0.90 -16.35 -10.00
CA MET A 234 -2.36 -16.31 -10.04
C MET A 234 -2.93 -16.80 -11.36
N ARG A 235 -4.02 -17.57 -11.29
CA ARG A 235 -4.95 -17.84 -12.38
C ARG A 235 -6.19 -16.97 -12.22
N ILE A 236 -6.57 -16.26 -13.28
CA ILE A 236 -7.71 -15.34 -13.30
C ILE A 236 -8.88 -15.82 -14.15
N TRP A 237 -8.65 -16.77 -15.06
CA TRP A 237 -9.70 -17.41 -15.86
C TRP A 237 -9.34 -18.89 -16.11
N PRO A 238 -10.32 -19.82 -16.12
CA PRO A 238 -11.76 -19.63 -15.93
C PRO A 238 -12.13 -19.26 -14.48
N PHE A 239 -13.20 -18.47 -14.31
CA PHE A 239 -13.65 -18.05 -12.98
C PHE A 239 -14.09 -19.21 -12.08
N SER A 240 -14.31 -20.42 -12.59
CA SER A 240 -14.57 -21.60 -11.76
C SER A 240 -13.34 -22.03 -10.95
N HIS A 241 -12.13 -21.75 -11.45
CA HIS A 241 -10.87 -22.19 -10.86
C HIS A 241 -9.90 -21.03 -10.55
N TRP A 242 -10.39 -19.78 -10.53
CA TRP A 242 -9.56 -18.63 -10.19
C TRP A 242 -8.90 -18.80 -8.81
N GLY A 243 -7.70 -18.28 -8.64
CA GLY A 243 -7.00 -18.36 -7.37
C GLY A 243 -5.49 -18.16 -7.50
N LEU A 244 -4.84 -18.13 -6.34
CA LEU A 244 -3.37 -18.12 -6.27
C LEU A 244 -2.83 -19.49 -6.67
N ILE A 245 -1.72 -19.49 -7.39
CA ILE A 245 -0.97 -20.70 -7.71
C ILE A 245 -0.03 -20.96 -6.54
N PRO A 246 -0.12 -22.12 -5.88
CA PRO A 246 0.73 -22.40 -4.74
C PRO A 246 2.18 -22.62 -5.20
N GLY A 247 3.09 -21.99 -4.46
CA GLY A 247 4.45 -22.50 -4.22
C GLY A 247 4.35 -23.76 -3.38
#